data_AF-A0A4Y9ZJN4-F1
#
_entry.id   AF-A0A4Y9ZJN4-F1
#
_cell.length_a   1.000
_cell.length_b   1.000
_cell.length_c   1.000
_cell.angle_alpha   90.00
_cell.angle_beta   90.00
_cell.angle_gamma   90.00
#
_symmetry.space_group_name_H-M   'P 1'
#
loop_
_entity.id
_entity.type
_entity.pdbx_description
1 polymer ?
#
loop_
_entity_poly.entity_id
_entity_poly.type
_entity_poly.pdbx_seq_one_letter_code
_entity_poly.pdbx_strand_id
1 'polypeptide(L)'
;MVRSILTSIIAPIDASCTLSERVHWHCQRWERLPRCYASLWFCKAGADAISSNGQAGSVSGGSPISGITHLHDDGTGGGSSLGNFKILSVYCDISGHGKTCITNETTRALSHGLISVSPDYFSISLAGSISAEMNVMRHAALHHITYHDVFAFGPPALLVDLTSDGMHSFSNGSIHIVKLPSQGHHRHAGKLQPISRASVDWGTAFEVVVKDATVQPPDWNLDGRNGLKSRAALHYVPKDDTTDPTSGGAPDLAASHTLEYAYNDFSIALLANGLGKQDEYAHYLNASRDWENTWDASVENTGFTGSIQAHFT
;
A
#
# COMPACT_ATOMS: atom_id res chain seq x y z
N MET A 1 51.74 21.99 -4.73
CA MET A 1 51.15 20.77 -4.13
C MET A 1 49.75 21.17 -3.71
N VAL A 2 48.63 20.75 -4.28
CA VAL A 2 48.28 19.54 -5.02
C VAL A 2 47.34 19.95 -6.17
N ARG A 3 47.68 19.50 -7.39
CA ARG A 3 46.79 19.36 -8.54
C ARG A 3 46.07 18.01 -8.40
N SER A 4 44.75 17.95 -8.60
CA SER A 4 43.91 16.75 -8.90
C SER A 4 42.49 17.03 -8.35
N ILE A 5 41.32 16.80 -8.96
CA ILE A 5 40.81 16.21 -10.20
C ILE A 5 39.42 16.86 -10.34
N LEU A 6 39.12 17.56 -11.44
CA LEU A 6 37.74 17.93 -11.79
C LEU A 6 37.65 18.24 -13.28
N THR A 7 37.87 17.19 -14.08
CA THR A 7 37.43 17.14 -15.48
C THR A 7 37.31 15.68 -15.88
N SER A 8 36.39 15.40 -16.81
CA SER A 8 36.04 14.11 -17.43
C SER A 8 35.16 13.17 -16.60
N ILE A 9 33.83 13.31 -16.77
CA ILE A 9 32.93 12.29 -17.34
C ILE A 9 31.81 13.07 -18.08
N ILE A 10 32.04 13.38 -19.35
CA ILE A 10 30.97 13.54 -20.34
C ILE A 10 31.24 12.40 -21.32
N ALA A 11 30.44 11.34 -21.23
CA ALA A 11 30.43 10.28 -22.23
C ALA A 11 29.29 10.58 -23.22
N PRO A 12 29.50 10.39 -24.53
CA PRO A 12 28.47 10.62 -25.55
C PRO A 12 27.32 9.62 -25.39
N ILE A 13 26.10 10.11 -25.58
CA ILE A 13 24.88 9.31 -25.67
C ILE A 13 24.98 8.52 -26.98
N ASP A 14 25.32 7.24 -26.88
CA ASP A 14 25.19 6.30 -28.00
C ASP A 14 23.76 5.75 -28.02
N ALA A 15 23.14 5.86 -29.19
CA ALA A 15 21.76 5.51 -29.44
C ALA A 15 21.66 4.01 -29.73
N SER A 16 21.48 3.20 -28.69
CA SER A 16 20.98 1.82 -28.85
C SER A 16 20.28 1.32 -27.57
N CYS A 17 19.07 1.81 -27.33
CA CYS A 17 18.15 1.17 -26.37
C CYS A 17 17.56 -0.10 -26.98
N THR A 18 18.18 -1.25 -26.73
CA THR A 18 17.46 -2.53 -26.71
C THR A 18 16.82 -2.69 -25.32
N LEU A 19 15.48 -2.72 -25.25
CA LEU A 19 14.73 -3.04 -24.04
C LEU A 19 15.12 -4.44 -23.54
N SER A 20 15.90 -4.48 -22.45
CA SER A 20 16.00 -5.63 -21.57
C SER A 20 15.56 -5.16 -20.18
N GLU A 21 14.26 -5.22 -19.91
CA GLU A 21 13.71 -5.07 -18.56
C GLU A 21 14.17 -6.26 -17.69
N ARG A 22 15.37 -6.16 -17.12
CA ARG A 22 15.78 -6.97 -15.97
C ARG A 22 15.68 -6.13 -14.71
N VAL A 23 14.46 -6.07 -14.15
CA VAL A 23 14.25 -5.56 -12.80
C VAL A 23 14.85 -6.56 -11.83
N HIS A 24 15.93 -6.17 -11.15
CA HIS A 24 16.50 -6.91 -10.03
C HIS A 24 15.65 -6.66 -8.79
N TRP A 25 15.04 -7.71 -8.24
CA TRP A 25 14.34 -7.63 -6.96
C TRP A 25 15.28 -8.01 -5.82
N HIS A 26 15.49 -7.09 -4.88
CA HIS A 26 16.13 -7.36 -3.60
C HIS A 26 15.08 -7.90 -2.62
N CYS A 27 15.30 -9.10 -2.09
CA CYS A 27 14.50 -9.66 -1.01
C CYS A 27 15.02 -9.07 0.32
N GLN A 28 14.43 -7.98 0.81
CA GLN A 28 14.68 -7.51 2.17
C GLN A 28 13.75 -8.25 3.15
N ARG A 29 14.33 -8.75 4.24
CA ARG A 29 13.74 -9.72 5.17
C ARG A 29 12.79 -9.12 6.22
N TRP A 30 12.28 -7.91 6.00
CA TRP A 30 11.40 -7.22 6.94
C TRP A 30 10.07 -6.84 6.28
N GLU A 31 8.98 -7.30 6.90
CA GLU A 31 7.60 -6.79 6.78
C GLU A 31 6.88 -6.90 5.42
N ARG A 32 7.24 -7.86 4.56
CA ARG A 32 6.40 -8.20 3.39
C ARG A 32 5.81 -9.60 3.51
N LEU A 33 4.47 -9.68 3.48
CA LEU A 33 3.72 -10.93 3.44
C LEU A 33 3.98 -11.67 2.11
N PRO A 34 4.01 -13.02 2.10
CA PRO A 34 4.05 -13.79 0.86
C PRO A 34 2.76 -13.54 0.07
N ARG A 35 2.88 -12.84 -1.07
CA ARG A 35 1.79 -12.45 -1.96
C ARG A 35 2.21 -12.59 -3.41
N CYS A 36 1.24 -12.80 -4.29
CA CYS A 36 1.50 -12.85 -5.72
C CYS A 36 0.89 -11.67 -6.46
N TYR A 37 1.78 -10.95 -7.15
CA TYR A 37 1.49 -9.82 -8.00
C TYR A 37 2.62 -9.63 -9.01
N ALA A 38 2.28 -9.12 -10.18
CA ALA A 38 3.22 -8.44 -11.07
C ALA A 38 3.18 -6.94 -10.76
N SER A 39 4.24 -6.24 -11.16
CA SER A 39 4.32 -4.78 -11.07
C SER A 39 3.06 -4.14 -11.68
N LEU A 40 2.40 -3.28 -10.89
CA LEU A 40 1.29 -2.40 -11.30
C LEU A 40 -0.07 -3.08 -11.59
N TRP A 41 -0.33 -4.30 -11.09
CA TRP A 41 -1.63 -4.97 -11.31
C TRP A 41 -2.68 -4.59 -10.27
N PHE A 42 -3.93 -4.43 -10.72
CA PHE A 42 -5.07 -4.10 -9.87
C PHE A 42 -5.49 -5.28 -8.98
N CYS A 43 -5.27 -6.52 -9.40
CA CYS A 43 -5.57 -7.72 -8.62
C CYS A 43 -4.30 -8.31 -7.97
N LYS A 44 -4.33 -8.51 -6.65
CA LYS A 44 -3.34 -9.31 -5.89
C LYS A 44 -4.10 -10.48 -5.25
N ALA A 45 -3.42 -11.60 -5.00
CA ALA A 45 -4.05 -12.73 -4.34
C ALA A 45 -3.15 -13.34 -3.26
N GLY A 46 -3.75 -13.81 -2.17
CA GLY A 46 -3.02 -14.31 -1.01
C GLY A 46 -3.92 -15.10 -0.05
N ALA A 47 -3.28 -15.94 0.77
CA ALA A 47 -3.95 -16.75 1.79
C ALA A 47 -4.17 -15.92 3.06
N ASP A 48 -5.42 -15.77 3.48
CA ASP A 48 -5.81 -15.00 4.66
C ASP A 48 -5.62 -15.84 5.92
N ALA A 49 -4.72 -15.39 6.78
CA ALA A 49 -4.39 -16.10 8.01
C ALA A 49 -5.12 -15.50 9.21
N ILE A 50 -5.65 -16.37 10.08
CA ILE A 50 -6.21 -15.96 11.37
C ILE A 50 -5.04 -15.53 12.26
N SER A 51 -4.89 -14.22 12.43
CA SER A 51 -3.85 -13.61 13.26
C SER A 51 -4.35 -12.32 13.88
N SER A 52 -3.65 -11.86 14.92
CA SER A 52 -3.92 -10.59 15.60
C SER A 52 -3.81 -9.37 14.70
N ASN A 53 -3.11 -9.49 13.56
CA ASN A 53 -2.81 -8.37 12.68
C ASN A 53 -3.86 -8.21 11.58
N GLY A 54 -4.72 -9.20 11.36
CA GLY A 54 -5.87 -9.12 10.46
C GLY A 54 -5.55 -8.76 9.00
N GLN A 55 -4.29 -8.87 8.57
CA GLN A 55 -3.87 -8.51 7.22
C GLN A 55 -4.35 -9.54 6.19
N ALA A 56 -4.79 -9.06 5.03
CA ALA A 56 -5.09 -9.95 3.91
C ALA A 56 -3.76 -10.42 3.28
N GLY A 57 -3.61 -11.73 3.12
CA GLY A 57 -2.35 -12.37 2.76
C GLY A 57 -1.62 -12.99 3.94
N SER A 58 -0.66 -13.87 3.62
CA SER A 58 -0.11 -14.82 4.60
C SER A 58 0.78 -14.12 5.63
N VAL A 59 0.58 -14.40 6.91
CA VAL A 59 1.54 -14.05 7.98
C VAL A 59 2.51 -15.22 8.23
N SER A 60 3.76 -14.87 8.52
CA SER A 60 4.74 -15.85 8.99
C SER A 60 4.33 -16.38 10.37
N GLY A 61 4.30 -17.69 10.58
CA GLY A 61 4.01 -18.27 11.89
C GLY A 61 3.09 -19.50 11.91
N GLY A 62 2.68 -20.02 10.75
CA GLY A 62 1.85 -21.23 10.68
C GLY A 62 0.38 -21.01 11.08
N SER A 63 -0.06 -19.75 11.14
CA SER A 63 -1.45 -19.38 11.43
C SER A 63 -2.42 -20.08 10.47
N PRO A 64 -3.54 -20.64 10.97
CA PRO A 64 -4.54 -21.25 10.12
C PRO A 64 -5.10 -20.28 9.07
N ILE A 65 -5.43 -20.81 7.89
CA ILE A 65 -5.93 -20.06 6.75
C ILE A 65 -7.46 -20.09 6.76
N SER A 66 -8.10 -18.93 6.84
CA SER A 66 -9.58 -18.80 6.85
C SER A 66 -10.20 -18.60 5.47
N GLY A 67 -9.34 -18.32 4.48
CA GLY A 67 -9.72 -18.10 3.10
C GLY A 67 -8.54 -17.68 2.24
N ILE A 68 -8.84 -17.46 0.97
CA ILE A 68 -7.93 -16.91 -0.02
C ILE A 68 -8.68 -15.75 -0.68
N THR A 69 -8.14 -14.54 -0.56
CA THR A 69 -8.76 -13.33 -1.11
C THR A 69 -8.06 -12.83 -2.36
N HIS A 70 -8.84 -12.16 -3.22
CA HIS A 70 -8.30 -11.09 -4.05
C HIS A 70 -8.24 -9.84 -3.19
N LEU A 71 -7.05 -9.25 -3.05
CA LEU A 71 -6.76 -8.20 -2.08
C LEU A 71 -6.20 -6.94 -2.73
N HIS A 72 -6.45 -5.82 -2.06
CA HIS A 72 -5.95 -4.49 -2.39
C HIS A 72 -5.11 -3.93 -1.23
N ASP A 73 -4.15 -4.72 -0.76
CA ASP A 73 -3.28 -4.34 0.34
C ASP A 73 -2.05 -3.58 -0.16
N ASP A 74 -1.86 -2.35 0.33
CA ASP A 74 -0.77 -1.45 -0.09
C ASP A 74 0.29 -1.22 1.01
N GLY A 75 0.11 -1.81 2.20
CA GLY A 75 1.08 -1.76 3.29
C GLY A 75 0.69 -2.61 4.50
N THR A 76 1.66 -2.96 5.34
CA THR A 76 1.45 -3.71 6.59
C THR A 76 1.15 -2.82 7.80
N GLY A 77 1.08 -1.50 7.61
CA GLY A 77 0.71 -0.54 8.65
C GLY A 77 -0.79 -0.22 8.58
N GLY A 78 -1.48 -0.24 9.72
CA GLY A 78 -2.91 0.09 9.82
C GLY A 78 -3.81 -1.10 10.18
N GLY A 79 -5.10 -0.98 9.86
CA GLY A 79 -6.12 -2.02 10.11
C GLY A 79 -6.08 -3.17 9.09
N SER A 80 -7.04 -4.08 9.20
CA SER A 80 -7.20 -5.21 8.27
C SER A 80 -7.26 -4.77 6.81
N SER A 81 -6.50 -5.44 5.94
CA SER A 81 -6.47 -5.11 4.51
C SER A 81 -7.80 -5.42 3.84
N LEU A 82 -8.19 -4.58 2.86
CA LEU A 82 -9.39 -4.80 2.06
C LEU A 82 -9.18 -5.96 1.07
N GLY A 83 -9.90 -7.05 1.28
CA GLY A 83 -10.15 -8.12 0.31
C GLY A 83 -11.51 -7.95 -0.36
N ASN A 84 -11.74 -8.55 -1.53
CA ASN A 84 -13.07 -8.51 -2.17
C ASN A 84 -14.04 -9.52 -1.51
N PHE A 85 -13.61 -10.78 -1.45
CA PHE A 85 -14.29 -11.89 -0.78
C PHE A 85 -13.31 -13.05 -0.60
N LYS A 86 -13.62 -13.98 0.31
CA LYS A 86 -12.78 -15.15 0.60
C LYS A 86 -13.27 -16.37 -0.17
N ILE A 87 -12.33 -17.10 -0.76
CA ILE A 87 -12.58 -18.45 -1.30
C ILE A 87 -11.84 -19.45 -0.41
N LEU A 88 -12.50 -20.52 0.02
CA LEU A 88 -11.85 -21.60 0.77
C LEU A 88 -12.27 -22.96 0.23
N SER A 89 -11.28 -23.81 -0.02
CA SER A 89 -11.49 -25.19 -0.44
C SER A 89 -11.66 -26.08 0.78
N VAL A 90 -12.76 -26.82 0.85
CA VAL A 90 -13.09 -27.70 1.99
C VAL A 90 -13.68 -29.02 1.49
N TYR A 91 -13.82 -29.99 2.40
CA TYR A 91 -14.63 -31.18 2.17
C TYR A 91 -15.90 -31.10 3.00
N CYS A 92 -17.05 -31.06 2.32
CA CYS A 92 -18.36 -31.10 2.93
C CYS A 92 -19.43 -31.45 1.89
N ASP A 93 -20.56 -31.94 2.37
CA ASP A 93 -21.70 -32.30 1.56
C ASP A 93 -22.70 -31.13 1.48
N ILE A 94 -22.82 -30.54 0.29
CA ILE A 94 -23.76 -29.45 0.00
C ILE A 94 -25.19 -29.94 -0.30
N SER A 95 -25.39 -31.26 -0.45
CA SER A 95 -26.73 -31.84 -0.67
C SER A 95 -27.57 -31.92 0.62
N GLY A 96 -26.94 -31.73 1.78
CA GLY A 96 -27.60 -31.76 3.09
C GLY A 96 -27.81 -33.16 3.67
N HIS A 97 -27.29 -34.21 3.02
CA HIS A 97 -27.45 -35.61 3.45
C HIS A 97 -26.19 -36.22 4.10
N GLY A 98 -25.11 -35.45 4.18
CA GLY A 98 -23.81 -35.88 4.71
C GLY A 98 -23.19 -34.87 5.68
N LYS A 99 -21.86 -34.78 5.71
CA LYS A 99 -21.13 -33.87 6.60
C LYS A 99 -21.41 -32.41 6.20
N THR A 100 -22.11 -31.67 7.04
CA THR A 100 -22.43 -30.25 6.82
C THR A 100 -21.19 -29.37 6.65
N CYS A 101 -21.26 -28.39 5.75
CA CYS A 101 -20.21 -27.39 5.57
C CYS A 101 -20.09 -26.47 6.80
N ILE A 102 -18.89 -26.37 7.36
CA ILE A 102 -18.56 -25.39 8.41
C ILE A 102 -18.34 -24.04 7.71
N THR A 103 -19.22 -23.08 7.96
CA THR A 103 -19.20 -21.77 7.29
C THR A 103 -18.67 -20.64 8.16
N ASN A 104 -18.65 -20.80 9.50
CA ASN A 104 -18.10 -19.80 10.39
C ASN A 104 -16.58 -19.64 10.18
N GLU A 105 -16.11 -18.40 10.04
CA GLU A 105 -14.75 -18.09 9.59
C GLU A 105 -13.64 -18.67 10.47
N THR A 106 -13.75 -18.54 11.79
CA THR A 106 -12.72 -19.03 12.70
C THR A 106 -12.65 -20.55 12.73
N THR A 107 -13.82 -21.20 12.71
CA THR A 107 -13.93 -22.66 12.83
C THR A 107 -13.64 -23.40 11.53
N ARG A 108 -13.84 -22.78 10.36
CA ARG A 108 -13.55 -23.38 9.05
C ARG A 108 -12.08 -23.33 8.65
N ALA A 109 -11.26 -22.58 9.38
CA ALA A 109 -9.88 -22.34 9.00
C ALA A 109 -9.05 -23.63 9.02
N LEU A 110 -8.11 -23.71 8.07
CA LEU A 110 -7.28 -24.90 7.87
C LEU A 110 -5.84 -24.59 8.21
N SER A 111 -5.19 -25.50 8.93
CA SER A 111 -3.72 -25.49 9.02
C SER A 111 -3.13 -25.59 7.62
N HIS A 112 -1.98 -24.96 7.39
CA HIS A 112 -1.30 -25.00 6.11
C HIS A 112 0.10 -25.60 6.23
N GLY A 113 0.63 -26.05 5.09
CA GLY A 113 1.98 -26.58 4.94
C GLY A 113 2.84 -25.65 4.09
N LEU A 114 3.53 -26.25 3.13
CA LEU A 114 4.46 -25.56 2.23
C LEU A 114 3.75 -24.42 1.50
N ILE A 115 4.42 -23.26 1.49
CA ILE A 115 4.07 -22.10 0.68
C ILE A 115 5.20 -21.88 -0.33
N SER A 116 4.86 -21.70 -1.60
CA SER A 116 5.79 -21.29 -2.65
C SER A 116 5.32 -19.98 -3.28
N VAL A 117 6.23 -19.02 -3.43
CA VAL A 117 5.89 -17.68 -3.94
C VAL A 117 6.94 -17.24 -4.94
N SER A 118 6.49 -16.80 -6.11
CA SER A 118 7.26 -16.00 -7.06
C SER A 118 6.37 -14.88 -7.62
N PRO A 119 6.93 -13.88 -8.31
CA PRO A 119 6.11 -12.95 -9.07
C PRO A 119 5.11 -13.73 -9.94
N ASP A 120 3.84 -13.32 -9.90
CA ASP A 120 2.71 -13.94 -10.61
C ASP A 120 2.31 -15.38 -10.27
N TYR A 121 2.90 -16.00 -9.24
CA TYR A 121 2.55 -17.37 -8.86
C TYR A 121 2.66 -17.63 -7.35
N PHE A 122 1.51 -18.01 -6.75
CA PHE A 122 1.39 -18.40 -5.34
C PHE A 122 0.99 -19.87 -5.28
N SER A 123 1.56 -20.63 -4.36
CA SER A 123 0.98 -21.92 -3.97
C SER A 123 1.02 -22.15 -2.47
N ILE A 124 0.02 -22.89 -2.00
CA ILE A 124 -0.13 -23.28 -0.61
C ILE A 124 -0.73 -24.68 -0.50
N SER A 125 -0.18 -25.50 0.39
CA SER A 125 -0.82 -26.75 0.82
C SER A 125 -1.70 -26.49 2.05
N LEU A 126 -2.92 -26.99 2.05
CA LEU A 126 -3.88 -26.90 3.15
C LEU A 126 -4.16 -28.29 3.74
N ALA A 127 -4.54 -28.33 5.02
CA ALA A 127 -4.96 -29.55 5.68
C ALA A 127 -6.11 -30.26 4.91
N GLY A 128 -6.11 -31.59 4.94
CA GLY A 128 -7.05 -32.40 4.15
C GLY A 128 -6.54 -32.77 2.76
N SER A 129 -5.23 -32.68 2.51
CA SER A 129 -4.65 -33.05 1.20
C SER A 129 -5.20 -32.16 0.07
N ILE A 130 -5.21 -30.84 0.32
CA ILE A 130 -5.63 -29.82 -0.64
C ILE A 130 -4.41 -29.00 -1.04
N SER A 131 -4.25 -28.72 -2.33
CA SER A 131 -3.27 -27.77 -2.84
C SER A 131 -4.01 -26.66 -3.58
N ALA A 132 -3.65 -25.41 -3.32
CA ALA A 132 -4.17 -24.26 -4.05
C ALA A 132 -3.00 -23.51 -4.70
N GLU A 133 -3.12 -23.26 -5.99
CA GLU A 133 -2.20 -22.48 -6.80
C GLU A 133 -2.95 -21.27 -7.37
N MET A 134 -2.25 -20.16 -7.51
CA MET A 134 -2.85 -18.91 -7.95
C MET A 134 -1.93 -18.17 -8.89
N ASN A 135 -2.48 -17.76 -10.03
CA ASN A 135 -1.85 -16.84 -10.94
C ASN A 135 -2.74 -15.62 -11.09
N VAL A 136 -2.18 -14.44 -10.89
CA VAL A 136 -2.91 -13.20 -11.09
C VAL A 136 -2.76 -12.71 -12.53
N MET A 137 -3.61 -11.79 -12.93
CA MET A 137 -3.57 -10.97 -14.14
C MET A 137 -3.97 -9.56 -13.72
N ARG A 138 -3.87 -8.58 -14.63
CA ARG A 138 -4.22 -7.18 -14.33
C ARG A 138 -5.56 -6.99 -13.59
N HIS A 139 -6.59 -7.78 -13.91
CA HIS A 139 -7.95 -7.63 -13.32
C HIS A 139 -8.62 -8.97 -12.96
N ALA A 140 -7.85 -10.05 -12.83
CA ALA A 140 -8.40 -11.37 -12.51
C ALA A 140 -7.34 -12.21 -11.80
N ALA A 141 -7.74 -13.22 -11.04
CA ALA A 141 -6.84 -14.32 -10.69
C ALA A 141 -7.44 -15.65 -11.11
N LEU A 142 -6.59 -16.51 -11.66
CA LEU A 142 -6.87 -17.90 -11.91
C LEU A 142 -6.46 -18.70 -10.66
N HIS A 143 -7.40 -19.46 -10.13
CA HIS A 143 -7.17 -20.38 -9.02
C HIS A 143 -7.19 -21.80 -9.56
N HIS A 144 -6.15 -22.58 -9.26
CA HIS A 144 -6.10 -24.01 -9.53
C HIS A 144 -6.07 -24.76 -8.20
N ILE A 145 -7.14 -25.50 -7.90
CA ILE A 145 -7.31 -26.22 -6.64
C ILE A 145 -7.31 -27.70 -6.94
N THR A 146 -6.42 -28.43 -6.27
CA THR A 146 -6.32 -29.89 -6.37
C THR A 146 -6.71 -30.53 -5.04
N TYR A 147 -7.61 -31.51 -5.11
CA TYR A 147 -8.01 -32.36 -3.99
C TYR A 147 -7.42 -33.76 -4.22
N HIS A 148 -6.50 -34.20 -3.37
CA HIS A 148 -5.73 -35.42 -3.62
C HIS A 148 -6.39 -36.70 -3.08
N ASP A 149 -7.23 -36.60 -2.03
CA ASP A 149 -7.74 -37.77 -1.29
C ASP A 149 -9.27 -37.71 -1.01
N VAL A 150 -10.07 -37.48 -2.05
CA VAL A 150 -11.54 -37.33 -1.93
C VAL A 150 -12.24 -38.50 -1.22
N PHE A 151 -11.73 -39.72 -1.35
CA PHE A 151 -12.33 -40.90 -0.70
C PHE A 151 -12.13 -40.89 0.83
N ALA A 152 -11.07 -40.27 1.32
CA ALA A 152 -10.79 -40.19 2.75
C ALA A 152 -11.57 -39.04 3.43
N PHE A 153 -11.85 -37.96 2.70
CA PHE A 153 -12.37 -36.72 3.28
C PHE A 153 -13.80 -36.37 2.88
N GLY A 154 -14.35 -37.00 1.85
CA GLY A 154 -15.70 -36.78 1.35
C GLY A 154 -15.74 -35.89 0.09
N PRO A 155 -16.93 -35.40 -0.31
CA PRO A 155 -17.07 -34.60 -1.51
C PRO A 155 -16.35 -33.24 -1.36
N PRO A 156 -15.60 -32.79 -2.39
CA PRO A 156 -14.99 -31.47 -2.39
C PRO A 156 -16.06 -30.38 -2.55
N ALA A 157 -15.86 -29.27 -1.86
CA ALA A 157 -16.69 -28.08 -1.97
C ALA A 157 -15.83 -26.82 -1.96
N LEU A 158 -16.31 -25.78 -2.65
CA LEU A 158 -15.71 -24.46 -2.68
C LEU A 158 -16.62 -23.49 -1.93
N LEU A 159 -16.15 -23.01 -0.78
CA LEU A 159 -16.83 -21.98 -0.02
C LEU A 159 -16.46 -20.62 -0.60
N VAL A 160 -17.48 -19.83 -0.95
CA VAL A 160 -17.33 -18.42 -1.31
C VAL A 160 -17.96 -17.59 -0.20
N ASP A 161 -17.12 -16.95 0.61
CA ASP A 161 -17.56 -16.11 1.72
C ASP A 161 -17.60 -14.64 1.28
N LEU A 162 -18.82 -14.20 1.02
CA LEU A 162 -19.17 -12.83 0.63
C LEU A 162 -19.46 -11.91 1.84
N THR A 163 -19.33 -12.43 3.05
CA THR A 163 -19.61 -11.70 4.30
C THR A 163 -18.35 -11.16 4.98
N SER A 164 -17.18 -11.57 4.50
CA SER A 164 -15.89 -11.22 5.08
C SER A 164 -14.92 -10.76 3.98
N ASP A 165 -14.80 -9.45 3.86
CA ASP A 165 -13.86 -8.71 3.02
C ASP A 165 -12.52 -8.45 3.75
N GLY A 166 -12.27 -9.15 4.86
CA GLY A 166 -11.13 -8.90 5.76
C GLY A 166 -11.42 -7.87 6.85
N MET A 167 -12.24 -6.86 6.57
CA MET A 167 -12.68 -5.85 7.56
C MET A 167 -14.09 -6.11 8.12
N HIS A 168 -14.80 -7.12 7.60
CA HIS A 168 -16.21 -7.38 7.87
C HIS A 168 -17.10 -6.16 7.59
N SER A 169 -16.80 -5.41 6.51
CA SER A 169 -17.53 -4.18 6.18
C SER A 169 -18.93 -4.43 5.63
N PHE A 170 -19.22 -5.65 5.16
CA PHE A 170 -20.53 -6.03 4.66
C PHE A 170 -21.58 -5.99 5.78
N SER A 171 -22.38 -4.92 5.79
CA SER A 171 -23.49 -4.73 6.72
C SER A 171 -24.75 -4.32 5.95
N ASN A 172 -25.89 -4.94 6.28
CA ASN A 172 -27.21 -4.65 5.70
C ASN A 172 -27.34 -4.68 4.15
N GLY A 173 -26.55 -5.50 3.44
CA GLY A 173 -26.63 -5.66 1.99
C GLY A 173 -27.42 -6.89 1.51
N SER A 174 -27.80 -6.92 0.23
CA SER A 174 -28.31 -8.11 -0.46
C SER A 174 -27.30 -8.63 -1.48
N ILE A 175 -27.16 -9.95 -1.55
CA ILE A 175 -26.29 -10.62 -2.53
C ILE A 175 -27.16 -11.17 -3.66
N HIS A 176 -26.90 -10.72 -4.89
CA HIS A 176 -27.56 -11.20 -6.09
C HIS A 176 -26.59 -12.03 -6.93
N ILE A 177 -26.69 -13.35 -6.86
CA ILE A 177 -25.87 -14.26 -7.68
C ILE A 177 -26.53 -14.42 -9.05
N VAL A 178 -25.90 -13.84 -10.08
CA VAL A 178 -26.35 -13.99 -11.46
C VAL A 178 -25.52 -15.07 -12.15
N LYS A 179 -26.16 -16.18 -12.56
CA LYS A 179 -25.52 -17.18 -13.41
C LYS A 179 -25.37 -16.61 -14.81
N LEU A 180 -24.13 -16.31 -15.21
CA LEU A 180 -23.86 -15.86 -16.58
C LEU A 180 -24.02 -17.03 -17.56
N PRO A 181 -24.69 -16.83 -18.72
CA PRO A 181 -24.70 -17.82 -19.79
C PRO A 181 -23.28 -18.01 -20.32
N SER A 182 -22.95 -19.21 -20.80
CA SER A 182 -21.62 -19.58 -21.31
C SER A 182 -21.13 -18.74 -22.50
N GLN A 183 -21.94 -17.81 -23.02
CA GLN A 183 -21.65 -16.98 -24.19
C GLN A 183 -21.93 -15.48 -23.99
N GLY A 184 -21.49 -14.91 -22.85
CA GLY A 184 -21.59 -13.47 -22.61
C GLY A 184 -20.27 -12.86 -22.13
N HIS A 185 -19.52 -12.21 -23.02
CA HIS A 185 -18.42 -11.33 -22.63
C HIS A 185 -18.98 -9.98 -22.18
N HIS A 186 -19.09 -9.77 -20.87
CA HIS A 186 -19.39 -8.44 -20.32
C HIS A 186 -18.09 -7.66 -20.18
N ARG A 187 -17.86 -6.69 -21.08
CA ARG A 187 -16.75 -5.73 -20.98
C ARG A 187 -17.22 -4.49 -20.24
N HIS A 188 -16.78 -4.27 -19.01
CA HIS A 188 -16.70 -2.93 -18.45
C HIS A 188 -15.38 -2.32 -18.96
N ALA A 189 -15.44 -1.55 -20.03
CA ALA A 189 -14.27 -0.93 -20.64
C ALA A 189 -14.05 0.46 -20.02
N GLY A 190 -13.35 0.51 -18.89
CA GLY A 190 -12.62 1.72 -18.49
C GLY A 190 -11.27 1.72 -19.21
N LYS A 191 -11.01 2.69 -20.09
CA LYS A 191 -9.64 2.91 -20.58
C LYS A 191 -8.86 3.60 -19.46
N LEU A 192 -8.03 2.83 -18.73
CA LEU A 192 -6.95 3.41 -17.94
C LEU A 192 -5.96 4.01 -18.94
N GLN A 193 -5.88 5.34 -19.00
CA GLN A 193 -4.81 5.99 -19.75
C GLN A 193 -3.51 5.84 -18.95
N PRO A 194 -2.41 5.37 -19.59
CA PRO A 194 -1.11 5.37 -18.93
C PRO A 194 -0.77 6.80 -18.51
N ILE A 195 -0.46 7.00 -17.23
CA ILE A 195 0.08 8.28 -16.79
C ILE A 195 1.47 8.41 -17.42
N SER A 196 1.60 9.30 -18.39
CA SER A 196 2.88 9.73 -18.94
C SER A 196 3.22 11.11 -18.41
N ARG A 197 4.50 11.44 -18.32
CA ARG A 197 4.95 12.80 -17.95
C ARG A 197 4.33 13.88 -18.85
N ALA A 198 4.01 13.54 -20.10
CA ALA A 198 3.40 14.44 -21.08
C ALA A 198 1.87 14.57 -20.96
N SER A 199 1.19 13.64 -20.27
CA SER A 199 -0.26 13.67 -20.09
C SER A 199 -0.71 14.33 -18.78
N VAL A 200 0.24 14.80 -17.97
CA VAL A 200 -0.05 15.55 -16.75
C VAL A 200 -0.29 17.01 -17.12
N ASP A 201 -1.46 17.53 -16.73
CA ASP A 201 -1.66 18.97 -16.69
C ASP A 201 -0.87 19.55 -15.51
N TRP A 202 0.34 20.01 -15.80
CA TRP A 202 1.26 20.53 -14.80
C TRP A 202 0.78 21.83 -14.16
N GLY A 203 -0.08 22.60 -14.84
CA GLY A 203 -0.71 23.80 -14.26
C GLY A 203 -1.69 23.42 -13.16
N THR A 204 -2.62 22.52 -13.46
CA THR A 204 -3.55 21.97 -12.47
C THR A 204 -2.81 21.24 -11.35
N ALA A 205 -1.77 20.45 -11.66
CA ALA A 205 -0.95 19.79 -10.65
C ALA A 205 -0.32 20.80 -9.67
N PHE A 206 0.19 21.93 -10.18
CA PHE A 206 0.75 23.00 -9.36
C PHE A 206 -0.30 23.63 -8.44
N GLU A 207 -1.49 23.93 -8.95
CA GLU A 207 -2.59 24.47 -8.12
C GLU A 207 -2.98 23.51 -6.99
N VAL A 208 -3.03 22.20 -7.27
CA VAL A 208 -3.38 21.18 -6.27
C VAL A 208 -2.31 21.07 -5.17
N VAL A 209 -1.02 21.03 -5.52
CA VAL A 209 0.04 20.95 -4.50
C VAL A 209 0.17 22.24 -3.69
N VAL A 210 -0.10 23.40 -4.29
CA VAL A 210 -0.14 24.69 -3.57
C VAL A 210 -1.34 24.73 -2.62
N LYS A 211 -2.51 24.25 -3.06
CA LYS A 211 -3.69 24.13 -2.19
C LYS A 211 -3.39 23.25 -0.99
N ASP A 212 -2.82 22.07 -1.20
CA ASP A 212 -2.42 21.15 -0.12
C ASP A 212 -1.45 21.80 0.87
N ALA A 213 -0.54 22.64 0.36
CA ALA A 213 0.45 23.35 1.17
C ALA A 213 -0.10 24.52 2.00
N THR A 214 -1.24 25.09 1.61
CA THR A 214 -1.70 26.40 2.12
C THR A 214 -3.10 26.40 2.68
N VAL A 215 -3.91 25.38 2.38
CA VAL A 215 -5.29 25.25 2.83
C VAL A 215 -5.39 24.02 3.72
N GLN A 216 -5.57 24.25 5.01
CA GLN A 216 -5.73 23.18 5.99
C GLN A 216 -7.08 22.47 5.76
N PRO A 217 -7.11 21.12 5.68
CA PRO A 217 -8.35 20.39 5.50
C PRO A 217 -9.16 20.28 6.80
N PRO A 218 -10.46 19.94 6.70
CA PRO A 218 -11.33 19.77 7.88
C PRO A 218 -10.89 18.65 8.83
N ASP A 219 -10.32 17.56 8.31
CA ASP A 219 -9.75 16.46 9.10
C ASP A 219 -8.38 16.07 8.56
N TRP A 220 -7.35 16.68 9.13
CA TRP A 220 -5.99 16.48 8.67
C TRP A 220 -5.39 15.13 9.08
N ASN A 221 -6.06 14.34 9.92
CA ASN A 221 -5.65 12.95 10.14
C ASN A 221 -5.85 12.09 8.88
N LEU A 222 -6.60 12.59 7.90
CA LEU A 222 -6.88 11.93 6.63
C LEU A 222 -6.09 12.53 5.46
N ASP A 223 -5.97 13.86 5.39
CA ASP A 223 -5.35 14.54 4.26
C ASP A 223 -4.63 15.86 4.63
N GLY A 224 -3.87 16.41 3.67
CA GLY A 224 -3.26 17.75 3.75
C GLY A 224 -2.27 18.00 4.88
N ARG A 225 -2.14 19.28 5.25
CA ARG A 225 -1.18 19.77 6.23
C ARG A 225 -1.85 20.37 7.47
N ASN A 226 -1.26 20.11 8.63
CA ASN A 226 -1.66 20.65 9.93
C ASN A 226 -0.74 21.80 10.38
N GLY A 227 -1.23 22.64 11.29
CA GLY A 227 -0.43 23.68 11.95
C GLY A 227 0.06 24.75 10.99
N LEU A 228 -0.65 24.97 9.87
CA LEU A 228 -0.22 25.90 8.82
C LEU A 228 -0.16 27.34 9.34
N LYS A 229 -1.09 27.73 10.21
CA LYS A 229 -1.11 29.08 10.80
C LYS A 229 0.12 29.31 11.67
N SER A 230 0.44 28.36 12.55
CA SER A 230 1.62 28.47 13.42
C SER A 230 2.91 28.38 12.63
N ARG A 231 3.00 27.47 11.66
CA ARG A 231 4.16 27.37 10.78
C ARG A 231 4.40 28.65 10.00
N ALA A 232 3.37 29.30 9.50
CA ALA A 232 3.51 30.57 8.79
C ALA A 232 4.13 31.69 9.67
N ALA A 233 3.96 31.61 10.99
CA ALA A 233 4.52 32.57 11.94
C ALA A 233 5.89 32.16 12.50
N LEU A 234 6.08 30.86 12.75
CA LEU A 234 7.23 30.32 13.48
C LEU A 234 8.28 29.70 12.57
N HIS A 235 7.94 29.38 11.31
CA HIS A 235 8.77 28.64 10.37
C HIS A 235 9.12 27.22 10.83
N TYR A 236 8.28 26.63 11.68
CA TYR A 236 8.23 25.20 12.04
C TYR A 236 6.85 24.87 12.59
N VAL A 237 6.49 23.59 12.62
CA VAL A 237 5.28 23.13 13.33
C VAL A 237 5.63 22.94 14.80
N PRO A 238 5.04 23.70 15.74
CA PRO A 238 5.33 23.54 17.16
C PRO A 238 4.67 22.29 17.76
N LYS A 239 5.33 21.73 18.77
CA LYS A 239 4.77 20.71 19.67
C LYS A 239 3.84 21.37 20.69
N ASP A 240 2.77 20.66 21.05
CA ASP A 240 1.77 21.09 22.04
C ASP A 240 1.17 22.47 21.75
N ASP A 241 0.95 22.77 20.46
CA ASP A 241 0.42 24.05 20.02
C ASP A 241 -1.02 24.27 20.52
N THR A 242 -1.21 25.34 21.27
CA THR A 242 -2.53 25.79 21.73
C THR A 242 -2.96 27.10 21.07
N THR A 243 -2.10 27.68 20.23
CA THR A 243 -2.27 28.99 19.59
C THR A 243 -2.93 28.91 18.21
N ASP A 244 -2.86 27.73 17.60
CA ASP A 244 -3.61 27.35 16.41
C ASP A 244 -4.84 26.50 16.80
N PRO A 245 -6.05 27.06 16.81
CA PRO A 245 -7.27 26.33 17.16
C PRO A 245 -7.67 25.29 16.11
N THR A 246 -7.00 25.31 14.94
CA THR A 246 -7.16 24.29 13.90
C THR A 246 -6.11 23.18 14.00
N SER A 247 -5.13 23.32 14.89
CA SER A 247 -4.21 22.24 15.20
C SER A 247 -4.89 21.16 16.06
N GLY A 248 -4.74 19.88 15.68
CA GLY A 248 -5.26 18.78 16.53
C GLY A 248 -5.20 17.39 15.92
N GLY A 249 -4.38 16.48 16.48
CA GLY A 249 -4.06 15.15 15.94
C GLY A 249 -2.75 14.68 16.57
N ALA A 250 -2.09 13.64 16.04
CA ALA A 250 -1.02 12.93 16.74
C ALA A 250 0.03 13.89 17.38
N PRO A 251 0.05 14.02 18.72
CA PRO A 251 0.71 15.15 19.42
C PRO A 251 2.24 15.14 19.36
N ASP A 252 2.86 14.08 18.84
CA ASP A 252 4.31 13.85 18.93
C ASP A 252 5.08 13.90 17.59
N LEU A 253 4.47 14.38 16.49
CA LEU A 253 5.08 14.35 15.15
C LEU A 253 5.58 15.73 14.64
N ALA A 254 5.61 16.75 15.50
CA ALA A 254 5.90 18.15 15.13
C ALA A 254 7.20 18.35 14.33
N ALA A 255 8.32 17.75 14.79
CA ALA A 255 9.59 17.83 14.09
C ALA A 255 9.55 17.11 12.73
N SER A 256 8.96 15.91 12.67
CA SER A 256 8.77 15.15 11.43
C SER A 256 7.92 15.92 10.43
N HIS A 257 6.80 16.52 10.85
CA HIS A 257 5.97 17.35 9.99
C HIS A 257 6.74 18.54 9.41
N THR A 258 7.59 19.19 10.21
CA THR A 258 8.40 20.31 9.72
C THR A 258 9.38 19.85 8.64
N LEU A 259 10.05 18.71 8.82
CA LEU A 259 10.94 18.12 7.81
C LEU A 259 10.19 17.76 6.52
N GLU A 260 9.05 17.08 6.64
CA GLU A 260 8.21 16.67 5.51
C GLU A 260 7.69 17.90 4.74
N TYR A 261 7.24 18.93 5.44
CA TYR A 261 6.74 20.15 4.79
C TYR A 261 7.85 20.93 4.10
N ALA A 262 9.04 21.02 4.70
CA ALA A 262 10.20 21.63 4.08
C ALA A 262 10.61 20.91 2.77
N TYR A 263 10.63 19.57 2.79
CA TYR A 263 10.89 18.77 1.59
C TYR A 263 9.79 18.94 0.52
N ASN A 264 8.52 18.96 0.94
CA ASN A 264 7.40 19.17 0.03
C ASN A 264 7.43 20.58 -0.58
N ASP A 265 7.85 21.60 0.18
CA ASP A 265 8.01 22.96 -0.33
C ASP A 265 9.16 23.06 -1.34
N PHE A 266 10.26 22.33 -1.15
CA PHE A 266 11.29 22.20 -2.19
C PHE A 266 10.71 21.59 -3.48
N SER A 267 9.86 20.57 -3.36
CA SER A 267 9.20 19.95 -4.51
C SER A 267 8.26 20.91 -5.24
N ILE A 268 7.51 21.75 -4.50
CA ILE A 268 6.67 22.81 -5.08
C ILE A 268 7.54 23.86 -5.77
N ALA A 269 8.69 24.23 -5.20
CA ALA A 269 9.63 25.15 -5.83
C ALA A 269 10.14 24.59 -7.18
N LEU A 270 10.53 23.32 -7.25
CA LEU A 270 10.94 22.69 -8.50
C LEU A 270 9.84 22.70 -9.56
N LEU A 271 8.59 22.46 -9.15
CA LEU A 271 7.44 22.53 -10.05
C LEU A 271 7.18 23.97 -10.54
N ALA A 272 7.22 24.95 -9.65
CA ALA A 272 7.09 26.37 -9.98
C ALA A 272 8.16 26.81 -10.99
N ASN A 273 9.42 26.43 -10.76
CA ASN A 273 10.52 26.75 -11.66
C ASN A 273 10.31 26.13 -13.06
N GLY A 274 9.88 24.87 -13.11
CA GLY A 274 9.56 24.17 -14.37
C GLY A 274 8.42 24.83 -15.16
N LEU A 275 7.52 25.55 -14.49
CA LEU A 275 6.42 26.30 -15.08
C LEU A 275 6.74 27.79 -15.33
N GLY A 276 7.97 28.23 -15.04
CA GLY A 276 8.37 29.64 -15.18
C GLY A 276 7.79 30.58 -14.11
N LYS A 277 7.24 30.04 -13.01
CA LYS A 277 6.65 30.75 -11.89
C LYS A 277 7.72 31.16 -10.86
N GLN A 278 8.46 32.22 -11.18
CA GLN A 278 9.68 32.58 -10.43
C GLN A 278 9.41 33.12 -9.02
N ASP A 279 8.30 33.82 -8.81
CA ASP A 279 7.94 34.33 -7.48
C ASP A 279 7.58 33.18 -6.53
N GLU A 280 6.76 32.23 -7.00
CA GLU A 280 6.42 31.03 -6.25
C GLU A 280 7.66 30.14 -6.04
N TYR A 281 8.55 30.02 -7.03
CA TYR A 281 9.82 29.32 -6.86
C TYR A 281 10.65 29.91 -5.72
N ALA A 282 10.85 31.23 -5.71
CA ALA A 282 11.63 31.89 -4.67
C ALA A 282 10.99 31.73 -3.29
N HIS A 283 9.66 31.86 -3.20
CA HIS A 283 8.91 31.69 -1.97
C HIS A 283 9.08 30.28 -1.39
N TYR A 284 8.78 29.25 -2.18
CA TYR A 284 8.82 27.85 -1.71
C TYR A 284 10.26 27.33 -1.52
N LEU A 285 11.23 27.84 -2.29
CA LEU A 285 12.64 27.54 -2.05
C LEU A 285 13.09 28.09 -0.69
N ASN A 286 12.64 29.29 -0.31
CA ASN A 286 12.93 29.82 1.02
C ASN A 286 12.23 29.01 2.12
N ALA A 287 10.93 28.70 1.97
CA ALA A 287 10.18 27.89 2.93
C ALA A 287 10.75 26.47 3.07
N SER A 288 11.40 25.93 2.04
CA SER A 288 12.08 24.63 2.11
C SER A 288 13.26 24.57 3.08
N ARG A 289 13.68 25.72 3.62
CA ARG A 289 14.74 25.80 4.64
C ARG A 289 14.21 25.83 6.07
N ASP A 290 12.89 25.79 6.26
CA ASP A 290 12.25 25.79 7.58
C ASP A 290 12.73 24.64 8.49
N TRP A 291 13.21 23.53 7.93
CA TRP A 291 13.82 22.45 8.71
C TRP A 291 15.00 22.91 9.57
N GLU A 292 15.73 23.96 9.13
CA GLU A 292 16.87 24.52 9.86
C GLU A 292 16.42 25.06 11.24
N ASN A 293 15.16 25.49 11.38
CA ASN A 293 14.61 25.98 12.64
C ASN A 293 14.33 24.88 13.67
N THR A 294 14.43 23.62 13.26
CA THR A 294 14.31 22.45 14.15
C THR A 294 15.65 21.82 14.49
N TRP A 295 16.75 22.35 13.95
CA TRP A 295 18.08 21.85 14.24
C TRP A 295 18.62 22.41 15.56
N ASP A 296 18.86 21.55 16.53
CA ASP A 296 19.53 21.90 17.79
C ASP A 296 20.93 21.29 17.82
N ALA A 297 21.94 22.15 17.62
CA ALA A 297 23.36 21.80 17.63
C ALA A 297 23.87 21.33 19.02
N SER A 298 23.14 21.63 20.10
CA SER A 298 23.55 21.33 21.48
C SER A 298 23.20 19.92 21.94
N VAL A 299 22.28 19.25 21.24
CA VAL A 299 21.87 17.89 21.62
C VAL A 299 22.99 16.90 21.30
N GLU A 300 23.37 16.14 22.31
CA GLU A 300 24.33 15.04 22.18
C GLU A 300 23.62 13.69 22.30
N ASN A 301 23.83 12.82 21.32
CA ASN A 301 23.30 11.45 21.37
C ASN A 301 24.30 10.48 20.73
N THR A 302 24.63 9.39 21.43
CA THR A 302 25.55 8.34 20.95
C THR A 302 26.91 8.86 20.43
N GLY A 303 27.41 9.98 20.99
CA GLY A 303 28.68 10.58 20.59
C GLY A 303 28.60 11.50 19.37
N PHE A 304 27.41 11.82 18.87
CA PHE A 304 27.16 12.84 17.85
C PHE A 304 26.54 14.07 18.49
N THR A 305 26.94 15.25 18.04
CA THR A 305 26.35 16.55 18.40
C THR A 305 25.45 17.03 17.27
N GLY A 306 24.34 17.67 17.64
CA GLY A 306 23.38 18.19 16.69
C GLY A 306 22.31 17.17 16.31
N SER A 307 21.05 17.55 16.48
CA SER A 307 19.93 16.73 16.00
C SER A 307 18.69 17.58 15.76
N ILE A 308 17.77 17.04 14.96
CA ILE A 308 16.45 17.63 14.80
C ILE A 308 15.66 17.41 16.09
N GLN A 309 15.06 18.49 16.60
CA GLN A 309 14.26 18.51 17.82
C GLN A 309 12.88 19.13 17.55
N ALA A 310 11.89 18.70 18.33
CA ALA A 310 10.61 19.39 18.37
C ALA A 310 10.77 20.67 19.20
N HIS A 311 10.20 21.76 18.71
CA HIS A 311 10.17 23.04 19.42
C HIS A 311 8.73 23.37 19.84
N PHE A 312 8.57 24.15 20.90
CA PHE A 312 7.28 24.58 21.43
C PHE A 312 6.98 26.02 20.97
N THR A 313 5.72 26.46 21.11
CA THR A 313 5.32 27.87 20.88
C THR A 313 5.94 28.83 21.88
#